data_AF-A0A9P8SCH8-F1
#
_entry.id   AF-A0A9P8SCH8-F1
#
_cell.length_a   1.000
_cell.length_b   1.000
_cell.length_c   1.000
_cell.angle_alpha   90.00
_cell.angle_beta   90.00
_cell.angle_gamma   90.00
#
_symmetry.space_group_name_H-M   'P 1'
#
loop_
_entity.id
_entity.type
_entity.pdbx_description
1 polymer ?
#
loop_
_entity_poly.entity_id
_entity_poly.type
_entity_poly.pdbx_seq_one_letter_code
_entity_poly.pdbx_strand_id
1 'polypeptide(L)'
;MSSLRGPNALATLLGALSKARRGERLFVRIRHGPGAHLVNDHKPLIAFTTGSGIAPLRGLLQARSAIAADRPAASKMMELKMGKTSREDSISLFLGFRPGDADIVAESTHEALALELVDMLHLTPSNPEKNRAQDKIFKEGVANQIRNKIRDEGASVFVCASKEAADDFARNLEAIVGVKSIREVLGERWVEEVYVFTEA
;
A
#
# COMPACT_ATOMS: atom_id res chain seq x y z
N MET A 1 -24.36 -22.46 -15.79
CA MET A 1 -23.52 -21.66 -14.88
C MET A 1 -22.48 -20.94 -15.72
N SER A 2 -22.77 -19.71 -16.15
CA SER A 2 -21.87 -18.94 -17.01
C SER A 2 -20.74 -18.32 -16.17
N SER A 3 -19.52 -18.68 -16.55
CA SER A 3 -18.30 -18.02 -16.07
C SER A 3 -18.30 -16.57 -16.59
N LEU A 4 -18.62 -15.62 -15.72
CA LEU A 4 -18.39 -14.20 -15.94
C LEU A 4 -16.88 -13.93 -15.90
N ARG A 5 -16.18 -14.29 -16.99
CA ARG A 5 -14.81 -13.85 -17.26
C ARG A 5 -14.85 -12.98 -18.52
N GLY A 6 -14.72 -11.67 -18.32
CA GLY A 6 -14.71 -10.67 -19.38
C GLY A 6 -14.98 -9.27 -18.82
N PRO A 7 -14.67 -8.19 -19.55
CA PRO A 7 -14.85 -6.80 -19.11
C PRO A 7 -16.30 -6.48 -18.68
N ASN A 8 -17.30 -7.16 -19.26
CA ASN A 8 -18.71 -7.05 -18.87
C ASN A 8 -19.02 -7.57 -17.45
N ALA A 9 -18.19 -8.45 -16.88
CA ALA A 9 -18.39 -9.00 -15.54
C ALA A 9 -18.17 -7.95 -14.45
N LEU A 10 -17.15 -7.09 -14.60
CA LEU A 10 -16.81 -6.06 -13.63
C LEU A 10 -17.87 -4.95 -13.62
N ALA A 11 -18.31 -4.52 -14.81
CA ALA A 11 -19.40 -3.56 -14.97
C ALA A 11 -20.72 -4.11 -14.41
N THR A 12 -21.00 -5.40 -14.62
CA THR A 12 -22.19 -6.07 -14.05
C THR A 12 -22.12 -6.18 -12.54
N LEU A 13 -20.95 -6.50 -11.97
CA LEU A 13 -20.75 -6.57 -10.52
C LEU A 13 -20.87 -5.20 -9.87
N LEU A 14 -20.21 -4.17 -10.41
CA LEU A 14 -20.33 -2.79 -9.93
C LEU A 14 -21.77 -2.27 -10.07
N GLY A 15 -22.43 -2.59 -11.18
CA GLY A 15 -23.85 -2.29 -11.41
C GLY A 15 -24.79 -3.01 -10.43
N ALA A 16 -24.48 -4.24 -10.04
CA ALA A 16 -25.24 -4.99 -9.04
C ALA A 16 -24.99 -4.45 -7.62
N LEU A 17 -23.74 -4.19 -7.25
CA LEU A 17 -23.37 -3.65 -5.94
C LEU A 17 -23.91 -2.24 -5.72
N SER A 18 -23.87 -1.39 -6.75
CA SER A 18 -24.42 -0.02 -6.67
C SER A 18 -25.94 0.04 -6.52
N LYS A 19 -26.65 -1.02 -6.89
CA LYS A 19 -28.12 -1.11 -6.80
C LYS A 19 -28.59 -1.97 -5.62
N ALA A 20 -27.67 -2.64 -4.93
CA ALA A 20 -27.99 -3.53 -3.83
C ALA A 20 -28.58 -2.74 -2.65
N ARG A 21 -29.57 -3.33 -1.97
CA ARG A 21 -30.24 -2.72 -0.81
C ARG A 21 -29.87 -3.42 0.49
N ARG A 22 -29.96 -2.69 1.60
CA ARG A 22 -29.79 -3.25 2.94
C ARG A 22 -30.77 -4.43 3.14
N GLY A 23 -30.24 -5.58 3.53
CA GLY A 23 -31.01 -6.81 3.74
C GLY A 23 -31.03 -7.77 2.55
N GLU A 24 -30.52 -7.36 1.38
CA GLU A 24 -30.33 -8.27 0.24
C GLU A 24 -29.18 -9.25 0.50
N ARG A 25 -29.31 -10.46 -0.05
CA ARG A 25 -28.30 -11.52 0.10
C ARG A 25 -27.18 -11.32 -0.91
N LEU A 26 -25.96 -11.21 -0.41
CA LEU A 26 -24.76 -11.18 -1.24
C LEU A 26 -24.03 -12.53 -1.10
N PHE A 27 -23.74 -13.20 -2.23
CA PHE A 27 -22.90 -14.39 -2.23
C PHE A 27 -21.44 -13.98 -2.41
N VAL A 28 -20.64 -14.16 -1.36
CA VAL A 28 -19.22 -13.77 -1.34
C VAL A 28 -18.35 -14.99 -1.09
N ARG A 29 -17.19 -15.04 -1.74
CA ARG A 29 -16.12 -15.97 -1.42
C ARG A 29 -14.87 -15.19 -1.04
N ILE A 30 -14.35 -15.45 0.15
CA ILE A 30 -13.12 -14.84 0.64
C ILE A 30 -11.91 -15.56 0.03
N ARG A 31 -10.92 -14.79 -0.41
CA ARG A 31 -9.61 -15.28 -0.83
C ARG A 31 -8.55 -14.41 -0.17
N HIS A 32 -7.47 -15.01 0.29
CA HIS A 32 -6.33 -14.25 0.81
C HIS A 32 -5.61 -13.57 -0.37
N GLY A 33 -5.39 -12.26 -0.24
CA GLY A 33 -4.58 -11.49 -1.17
C GLY A 33 -3.09 -11.76 -0.98
N PRO A 34 -2.26 -11.49 -1.99
CA PRO A 34 -0.80 -11.56 -1.91
C PRO A 34 -0.22 -10.84 -0.67
N GLY A 35 -0.81 -9.70 -0.27
CA GLY A 35 -0.38 -8.90 0.88
C GLY A 35 -0.71 -9.46 2.27
N ALA A 36 -1.41 -10.59 2.38
CA ALA A 36 -1.89 -11.08 3.68
C ALA A 36 -0.78 -11.32 4.71
N HIS A 37 0.40 -11.76 4.27
CA HIS A 37 1.53 -12.02 5.16
C HIS A 37 2.16 -10.73 5.74
N LEU A 38 1.99 -9.59 5.09
CA LEU A 38 2.54 -8.30 5.52
C LEU A 38 1.90 -7.78 6.82
N VAL A 39 0.74 -8.30 7.21
CA VAL A 39 0.04 -7.91 8.44
C VAL A 39 0.88 -8.20 9.68
N ASN A 40 1.57 -9.35 9.69
CA ASN A 40 2.39 -9.82 10.81
C ASN A 40 3.90 -9.64 10.55
N ASP A 41 4.27 -8.96 9.47
CA ASP A 41 5.68 -8.68 9.17
C ASP A 41 6.17 -7.48 10.00
N HIS A 42 7.19 -7.71 10.81
CA HIS A 42 7.77 -6.68 11.69
C HIS A 42 8.82 -5.80 10.99
N LYS A 43 9.06 -6.06 9.71
CA LYS A 43 9.96 -5.24 8.89
C LYS A 43 9.31 -3.90 8.55
N PRO A 44 10.11 -2.87 8.24
CA PRO A 44 9.59 -1.66 7.62
C PRO A 44 8.83 -2.02 6.33
N LEU A 45 7.75 -1.29 6.07
CA LEU A 45 6.93 -1.45 4.87
C LEU A 45 7.00 -0.17 4.04
N ILE A 46 7.23 -0.29 2.74
CA ILE A 46 7.08 0.79 1.77
C ILE A 46 5.88 0.44 0.89
N ALA A 47 4.80 1.21 0.98
CA ALA A 47 3.57 0.98 0.23
C ALA A 47 3.36 2.03 -0.85
N PHE A 48 3.16 1.55 -2.07
CA PHE A 48 2.82 2.34 -3.25
C PHE A 48 1.41 1.99 -3.68
N THR A 49 0.51 2.96 -3.70
CA THR A 49 -0.86 2.72 -4.17
C THR A 49 -1.40 3.82 -5.05
N THR A 50 -2.16 3.45 -6.08
CA THR A 50 -2.88 4.42 -6.91
C THR A 50 -4.37 4.07 -7.02
N GLY A 51 -5.22 5.11 -7.03
CA GLY A 51 -6.68 4.97 -7.21
C GLY A 51 -7.31 4.00 -6.21
N SER A 52 -8.08 3.02 -6.73
CA SER A 52 -8.74 1.99 -5.91
C SER A 52 -7.78 1.06 -5.18
N GLY A 53 -6.48 1.09 -5.50
CA GLY A 53 -5.46 0.36 -4.74
C GLY A 53 -5.34 0.78 -3.27
N ILE A 54 -5.98 1.88 -2.87
CA ILE A 54 -6.14 2.26 -1.46
C ILE A 54 -6.95 1.22 -0.65
N ALA A 55 -7.84 0.46 -1.28
CA ALA A 55 -8.71 -0.50 -0.58
C ALA A 55 -7.94 -1.64 0.12
N PRO A 56 -7.05 -2.40 -0.55
CA PRO A 56 -6.24 -3.40 0.15
C PRO A 56 -5.26 -2.78 1.14
N LEU A 57 -4.69 -1.60 0.83
CA LEU A 57 -3.83 -0.89 1.77
C LEU A 57 -4.59 -0.50 3.05
N ARG A 58 -5.84 -0.04 2.96
CA ARG A 58 -6.68 0.29 4.11
C ARG A 58 -6.81 -0.92 5.04
N GLY A 59 -7.11 -2.10 4.49
CA GLY A 59 -7.21 -3.34 5.29
C GLY A 59 -5.88 -3.71 5.97
N LEU A 60 -4.76 -3.54 5.28
CA LEU A 60 -3.42 -3.77 5.83
C LEU A 60 -3.11 -2.77 6.97
N LEU A 61 -3.39 -1.48 6.77
CA LEU A 61 -3.17 -0.44 7.78
C LEU A 61 -4.04 -0.66 9.02
N GLN A 62 -5.31 -1.01 8.84
CA GLN A 62 -6.22 -1.33 9.95
C GLN A 62 -5.72 -2.53 10.75
N ALA A 63 -5.31 -3.61 10.08
CA ALA A 63 -4.80 -4.80 10.76
C ALA A 63 -3.51 -4.51 11.55
N ARG A 64 -2.56 -3.78 10.95
CA ARG A 64 -1.32 -3.40 11.64
C ARG A 64 -1.57 -2.41 12.78
N SER A 65 -2.51 -1.49 12.62
CA SER A 65 -2.91 -0.55 13.67
C SER A 65 -3.52 -1.27 14.88
N ALA A 66 -4.41 -2.24 14.65
CA ALA A 66 -4.96 -3.07 15.71
C ALA A 66 -3.87 -3.83 16.48
N ILE A 67 -2.92 -4.46 15.77
CA ILE A 67 -1.78 -5.15 16.38
C ILE A 67 -0.92 -4.19 17.21
N ALA A 68 -0.67 -2.97 16.70
CA ALA A 68 0.11 -1.97 17.39
C ALA A 68 -0.60 -1.42 18.64
N ALA A 69 -1.92 -1.24 18.58
CA ALA A 69 -2.74 -0.79 19.70
C ALA A 69 -2.77 -1.81 20.85
N ASP A 70 -2.72 -3.11 20.54
CA ASP A 70 -2.72 -4.19 21.53
C ASP A 70 -1.34 -4.43 22.19
N ARG A 71 -0.27 -3.72 21.77
CA ARG A 71 1.06 -3.90 22.37
C ARG A 71 1.10 -3.40 23.82
N PRO A 72 1.60 -4.21 24.77
CA PRO A 72 1.73 -3.79 26.17
C PRO A 72 2.62 -2.54 26.32
N ALA A 73 2.20 -1.59 27.16
CA ALA A 73 2.95 -0.35 27.42
C ALA A 73 4.39 -0.58 27.92
N ALA A 74 4.63 -1.70 28.62
CA ALA A 74 5.95 -2.09 29.09
C ALA A 74 6.92 -2.42 27.93
N SER A 75 6.42 -3.04 26.85
CA SER A 75 7.18 -3.36 25.64
C SER A 75 7.58 -2.07 24.91
N LYS A 76 6.63 -1.14 24.78
CA LYS A 76 6.85 0.18 24.16
C LYS A 76 7.91 1.00 24.91
N MET A 77 7.89 0.94 26.24
CA MET A 77 8.86 1.64 27.09
C MET A 77 10.26 1.00 27.06
N MET A 78 10.37 -0.31 26.82
CA MET A 78 11.64 -1.02 26.68
C MET A 78 12.31 -0.76 25.32
N GLU A 79 11.53 -0.70 24.24
CA GLU A 79 12.01 -0.32 22.89
C GLU A 79 12.59 1.10 22.87
N LEU A 80 11.87 2.06 23.47
CA LEU A 80 12.33 3.44 23.65
C LEU A 80 13.64 3.52 24.45
N LYS A 81 13.82 2.67 25.48
CA LYS A 81 15.02 2.65 26.33
C LYS A 81 16.25 2.00 25.68
N MET A 82 16.07 1.08 24.73
CA MET A 82 17.18 0.45 24.01
C MET A 82 17.68 1.26 22.81
N GLY A 83 17.16 2.47 22.58
CA GLY A 83 17.50 3.26 21.38
C GLY A 83 17.01 2.62 20.07
N LYS A 84 16.20 1.55 20.15
CA LYS A 84 15.40 1.04 19.05
C LYS A 84 14.21 1.98 18.88
N THR A 85 14.43 3.15 18.30
CA THR A 85 13.33 3.94 17.76
C THR A 85 12.70 3.11 16.64
N SER A 86 11.63 2.37 16.94
CA SER A 86 10.44 2.09 16.12
C SER A 86 10.54 2.05 14.58
N ARG A 87 11.69 1.68 14.00
CA ARG A 87 11.85 1.45 12.56
C ARG A 87 11.32 0.08 12.17
N GLU A 88 11.52 -0.89 13.07
CA GLU A 88 10.74 -2.13 13.11
C GLU A 88 9.26 -1.71 13.14
N ASP A 89 8.49 -2.19 12.17
CA ASP A 89 7.09 -1.82 11.87
C ASP A 89 6.77 -0.47 11.18
N SER A 90 7.75 0.38 10.89
CA SER A 90 7.48 1.67 10.23
C SER A 90 6.85 1.51 8.84
N ILE A 91 5.96 2.41 8.47
CA ILE A 91 5.21 2.39 7.20
C ILE A 91 5.44 3.68 6.42
N SER A 92 6.00 3.54 5.21
CA SER A 92 6.17 4.64 4.28
C SER A 92 5.12 4.56 3.18
N LEU A 93 4.32 5.61 3.03
CA LEU A 93 3.15 5.65 2.17
C LEU A 93 3.33 6.60 0.98
N PHE A 94 3.15 6.08 -0.23
CA PHE A 94 3.19 6.83 -1.48
C PHE A 94 1.87 6.61 -2.23
N LEU A 95 0.95 7.58 -2.12
CA LEU A 95 -0.44 7.42 -2.51
C LEU A 95 -0.79 8.39 -3.65
N GLY A 96 -1.28 7.85 -4.77
CA GLY A 96 -1.86 8.61 -5.88
C GLY A 96 -3.38 8.43 -5.93
N PHE A 97 -4.16 9.50 -6.03
CA PHE A 97 -5.64 9.39 -5.98
C PHE A 97 -6.32 10.53 -6.74
N ARG A 98 -7.61 10.41 -7.05
CA ARG A 98 -8.37 11.51 -7.66
C ARG A 98 -8.71 12.53 -6.57
N PRO A 99 -8.79 13.83 -6.87
CA PRO A 99 -9.12 14.85 -5.85
C PRO A 99 -10.40 14.55 -5.03
N GLY A 100 -11.41 13.92 -5.63
CA GLY A 100 -12.65 13.52 -4.92
C GLY A 100 -12.49 12.36 -3.94
N ASP A 101 -11.37 11.66 -3.93
CA ASP A 101 -11.11 10.51 -3.04
C ASP A 101 -10.29 10.92 -1.80
N ALA A 102 -10.04 12.22 -1.58
CA ALA A 102 -9.19 12.71 -0.49
C ALA A 102 -9.66 12.24 0.89
N ASP A 103 -10.97 12.28 1.15
CA ASP A 103 -11.55 11.84 2.42
C ASP A 103 -11.34 10.34 2.66
N ILE A 104 -11.45 9.52 1.59
CA ILE A 104 -11.22 8.07 1.66
C ILE A 104 -9.75 7.80 2.03
N VAL A 105 -8.81 8.53 1.43
CA VAL A 105 -7.39 8.39 1.73
C VAL A 105 -7.06 8.85 3.15
N ALA A 106 -7.66 9.95 3.60
CA ALA A 106 -7.49 10.45 4.95
C ALA A 106 -8.04 9.45 5.98
N GLU A 107 -9.25 8.94 5.78
CA GLU A 107 -9.86 7.91 6.63
C GLU A 107 -9.00 6.64 6.68
N SER A 108 -8.47 6.21 5.53
CA SER A 108 -7.67 4.98 5.42
C SER A 108 -6.34 5.05 6.14
N THR A 109 -5.77 6.25 6.32
CA THR A 109 -4.45 6.44 6.94
C THR A 109 -4.53 6.97 8.37
N HIS A 110 -5.70 7.45 8.81
CA HIS A 110 -5.90 8.16 10.07
C HIS A 110 -5.34 7.41 11.29
N GLU A 111 -5.71 6.14 11.47
CA GLU A 111 -5.33 5.36 12.65
C GLU A 111 -3.82 5.06 12.69
N ALA A 112 -3.24 4.68 11.56
CA ALA A 112 -1.80 4.41 11.45
C ALA A 112 -0.96 5.69 11.71
N LEU A 113 -1.47 6.85 11.30
CA LEU A 113 -0.86 8.15 11.63
C LEU A 113 -0.97 8.46 13.13
N ALA A 114 -2.14 8.25 13.73
CA ALA A 114 -2.38 8.49 15.16
C ALA A 114 -1.52 7.60 16.06
N LEU A 115 -1.17 6.40 15.59
CA LEU A 115 -0.28 5.45 16.28
C LEU A 115 1.21 5.67 15.96
N GLU A 116 1.56 6.71 15.19
CA GLU A 116 2.93 7.02 14.75
C GLU A 116 3.61 5.87 13.97
N LEU A 117 2.81 5.03 13.30
CA LEU A 117 3.34 3.95 12.45
C LEU A 117 3.86 4.48 11.12
N VAL A 118 3.33 5.62 10.66
CA VAL A 118 3.69 6.20 9.36
C VAL A 118 4.85 7.17 9.52
N ASP A 119 5.99 6.86 8.90
CA ASP A 119 7.21 7.68 8.98
C ASP A 119 7.40 8.58 7.75
N MET A 120 6.85 8.18 6.60
CA MET A 120 6.81 8.98 5.38
C MET A 120 5.40 8.94 4.79
N LEU A 121 4.83 10.11 4.52
CA LEU A 121 3.53 10.23 3.84
C LEU A 121 3.64 11.15 2.63
N HIS A 122 3.44 10.58 1.44
CA HIS A 122 3.46 11.30 0.17
C HIS A 122 2.14 11.12 -0.57
N LEU A 123 1.30 12.14 -0.47
CA LEU A 123 0.02 12.23 -1.16
C LEU A 123 0.18 12.94 -2.50
N THR A 124 -0.36 12.35 -3.56
CA THR A 124 -0.33 12.91 -4.92
C THR A 124 -1.73 12.87 -5.54
N PRO A 125 -2.57 13.89 -5.30
CA PRO A 125 -3.83 14.00 -6.01
C PRO A 125 -3.59 14.22 -7.51
N SER A 126 -4.46 13.68 -8.37
CA SER A 126 -4.41 13.93 -9.81
C SER A 126 -4.49 15.43 -10.09
N ASN A 127 -3.58 15.93 -10.91
CA ASN A 127 -3.36 17.35 -11.15
C ASN A 127 -3.08 17.63 -12.64
N PRO A 128 -3.30 18.87 -13.11
CA PRO A 128 -3.03 19.25 -14.50
C PRO A 128 -1.58 19.11 -14.91
N GLU A 129 -0.62 19.28 -13.97
CA GLU A 129 0.81 19.09 -14.26
C GLU A 129 1.21 17.62 -14.42
N LYS A 130 0.24 16.71 -14.28
CA LYS A 130 0.43 15.26 -14.36
C LYS A 130 1.49 14.72 -13.39
N ASN A 131 1.73 15.37 -12.27
CA ASN A 131 2.59 14.83 -11.21
C ASN A 131 2.07 13.44 -10.81
N ARG A 132 2.99 12.49 -10.63
CA ARG A 132 2.65 11.11 -10.27
C ARG A 132 3.24 10.71 -8.91
N ALA A 133 2.62 9.72 -8.29
CA ALA A 133 3.06 9.19 -7.00
C ALA A 133 4.44 8.52 -7.11
N GLN A 134 4.72 7.85 -8.22
CA GLN A 134 6.02 7.23 -8.51
C GLN A 134 7.19 8.20 -8.54
N ASP A 135 6.96 9.49 -8.81
CA ASP A 135 8.04 10.48 -8.88
C ASP A 135 8.39 11.05 -7.50
N LYS A 136 7.51 10.87 -6.50
CA LYS A 136 7.72 11.42 -5.16
C LYS A 136 8.92 10.79 -4.45
N ILE A 137 9.37 9.62 -4.90
CA ILE A 137 10.55 8.96 -4.33
C ILE A 137 11.86 9.72 -4.62
N PHE A 138 11.88 10.60 -5.62
CA PHE A 138 13.04 11.43 -5.97
C PHE A 138 13.08 12.78 -5.24
N LYS A 139 12.13 13.05 -4.34
CA LYS A 139 12.21 14.22 -3.46
C LYS A 139 13.49 14.16 -2.61
N GLU A 140 14.03 15.33 -2.29
CA GLU A 140 15.25 15.45 -1.49
C GLU A 140 15.12 14.67 -0.18
N GLY A 141 16.15 13.87 0.15
CA GLY A 141 16.19 13.00 1.32
C GLY A 141 15.38 11.69 1.22
N VAL A 142 14.31 11.64 0.44
CA VAL A 142 13.42 10.46 0.35
C VAL A 142 14.12 9.27 -0.28
N ALA A 143 14.86 9.48 -1.37
CA ALA A 143 15.57 8.41 -2.07
C ALA A 143 16.57 7.69 -1.16
N ASN A 144 17.32 8.44 -0.35
CA ASN A 144 18.27 7.87 0.60
C ASN A 144 17.56 7.09 1.70
N GLN A 145 16.43 7.58 2.22
CA GLN A 145 15.65 6.86 3.22
C GLN A 145 15.09 5.54 2.69
N ILE A 146 14.49 5.54 1.49
CA ILE A 146 14.01 4.33 0.82
C ILE A 146 15.15 3.34 0.62
N ARG A 147 16.31 3.81 0.13
CA ARG A 147 17.48 2.98 -0.11
C ARG A 147 17.95 2.29 1.17
N ASN A 148 18.07 3.05 2.27
CA ASN A 148 18.50 2.52 3.56
C ASN A 148 17.48 1.52 4.11
N LYS A 149 16.18 1.82 4.02
CA LYS A 149 15.11 0.88 4.39
C LYS A 149 15.21 -0.44 3.64
N ILE A 150 15.42 -0.40 2.33
CA ILE A 150 15.49 -1.59 1.49
C ILE A 150 16.77 -2.40 1.75
N ARG A 151 17.92 -1.73 1.84
CA ARG A 151 19.25 -2.38 1.90
C ARG A 151 19.64 -2.79 3.33
N ASP A 152 19.40 -1.91 4.29
CA ASP A 152 19.96 -2.05 5.64
C ASP A 152 18.91 -2.57 6.63
N GLU A 153 17.64 -2.20 6.44
CA GLU A 153 16.54 -2.56 7.36
C GLU A 153 15.69 -3.73 6.86
N GLY A 154 15.96 -4.22 5.64
CA GLY A 154 15.30 -5.38 5.06
C GLY A 154 13.83 -5.13 4.71
N ALA A 155 13.43 -3.88 4.43
CA ALA A 155 12.05 -3.50 4.20
C ALA A 155 11.31 -4.37 3.15
N SER A 156 10.02 -4.57 3.40
CA SER A 156 9.07 -5.13 2.44
C SER A 156 8.45 -4.01 1.61
N VAL A 157 8.11 -4.30 0.36
CA VAL A 157 7.49 -3.36 -0.58
C VAL A 157 6.15 -3.91 -1.03
N PHE A 158 5.10 -3.13 -0.83
CA PHE A 158 3.75 -3.43 -1.28
C PHE A 158 3.34 -2.47 -2.38
N VAL A 159 2.88 -3.00 -3.51
CA VAL A 159 2.42 -2.20 -4.65
C VAL A 159 1.00 -2.62 -5.02
N CYS A 160 0.05 -1.69 -4.89
CA CYS A 160 -1.31 -1.89 -5.38
C CYS A 160 -1.71 -0.74 -6.32
N ALA A 161 -1.54 -0.98 -7.61
CA ALA A 161 -1.69 0.02 -8.66
C ALA A 161 -2.03 -0.63 -10.00
N SER A 162 -2.22 0.17 -11.04
CA SER A 162 -2.23 -0.37 -12.42
C SER A 162 -0.87 -0.96 -12.77
N LYS A 163 -0.82 -1.82 -13.80
CA LYS A 163 0.42 -2.49 -14.22
C LYS A 163 1.50 -1.50 -14.61
N GLU A 164 1.12 -0.45 -15.34
CA GLU A 164 2.01 0.60 -15.80
C GLU A 164 2.62 1.35 -14.60
N ALA A 165 1.78 1.73 -13.63
CA ALA A 165 2.24 2.41 -12.43
C ALA A 165 3.15 1.51 -11.56
N ALA A 166 2.82 0.22 -11.43
CA ALA A 166 3.66 -0.74 -10.71
C ALA A 166 5.05 -0.89 -11.36
N ASP A 167 5.11 -0.91 -12.70
CA ASP A 167 6.37 -0.96 -13.43
C ASP A 167 7.17 0.35 -13.30
N ASP A 168 6.50 1.50 -13.27
CA ASP A 168 7.14 2.78 -12.96
C ASP A 168 7.75 2.81 -11.56
N PHE A 169 7.01 2.37 -10.53
CA PHE A 169 7.53 2.27 -9.16
C PHE A 169 8.77 1.38 -9.11
N ALA A 170 8.72 0.22 -9.78
CA ALA A 170 9.86 -0.69 -9.83
C ALA A 170 11.10 -0.06 -10.47
N ARG A 171 10.95 0.59 -11.63
CA ARG A 171 12.05 1.29 -12.31
C ARG A 171 12.66 2.41 -11.47
N ASN A 172 11.81 3.18 -10.80
CA ASN A 172 12.30 4.28 -9.97
C ASN A 172 13.05 3.74 -8.73
N LEU A 173 12.60 2.63 -8.14
CA LEU A 173 13.33 1.95 -7.07
C LEU A 173 14.64 1.33 -7.55
N GLU A 174 14.68 0.73 -8.75
CA GLU A 174 15.92 0.23 -9.37
C GLU A 174 16.96 1.34 -9.50
N ALA A 175 16.55 2.54 -9.93
CA ALA A 175 17.42 3.70 -10.03
C ALA A 175 17.95 4.18 -8.66
N ILE A 176 17.09 4.25 -7.65
CA ILE A 176 17.46 4.72 -6.30
C ILE A 176 18.35 3.71 -5.57
N VAL A 177 17.97 2.44 -5.63
CA VAL A 177 18.69 1.35 -4.97
C VAL A 177 19.96 1.03 -5.77
N GLY A 178 20.01 1.29 -7.08
CA GLY A 178 21.16 0.99 -7.94
C GLY A 178 21.27 -0.50 -8.26
N VAL A 179 20.17 -1.12 -8.67
CA VAL A 179 20.08 -2.55 -9.03
C VAL A 179 19.39 -2.71 -10.38
N LYS A 180 19.61 -3.84 -11.05
CA LYS A 180 19.00 -4.11 -12.36
C LYS A 180 17.53 -4.51 -12.30
N SER A 181 17.14 -5.22 -11.25
CA SER A 181 15.76 -5.70 -11.05
C SER A 181 15.44 -5.65 -9.57
N ILE A 182 14.58 -4.71 -9.16
CA ILE A 182 14.21 -4.59 -7.74
C ILE A 182 13.37 -5.79 -7.29
N ARG A 183 12.58 -6.37 -8.20
CA ARG A 183 11.74 -7.54 -7.95
C ARG A 183 12.57 -8.77 -7.60
N GLU A 184 13.66 -9.00 -8.33
CA GLU A 184 14.58 -10.10 -8.03
C GLU A 184 15.32 -9.90 -6.70
N VAL A 185 15.77 -8.66 -6.43
CA VAL A 185 16.50 -8.33 -5.20
C VAL A 185 15.62 -8.46 -3.95
N LEU A 186 14.35 -8.09 -4.05
CA LEU A 186 13.41 -8.18 -2.93
C LEU A 186 12.82 -9.59 -2.79
N GLY A 187 12.65 -10.33 -3.90
CA GLY A 187 12.03 -11.66 -3.88
C GLY A 187 10.64 -11.61 -3.25
N GLU A 188 10.41 -12.44 -2.23
CA GLU A 188 9.14 -12.49 -1.49
C GLU A 188 8.78 -11.18 -0.76
N ARG A 189 9.76 -10.30 -0.52
CA ARG A 189 9.52 -8.96 0.07
C ARG A 189 8.86 -8.00 -0.91
N TRP A 190 8.80 -8.33 -2.20
CA TRP A 190 8.06 -7.54 -3.19
C TRP A 190 6.69 -8.15 -3.41
N VAL A 191 5.65 -7.41 -3.04
CA VAL A 191 4.27 -7.88 -3.08
C VAL A 191 3.45 -6.98 -4.00
N GLU A 192 2.94 -7.56 -5.09
CA GLU A 192 2.13 -6.86 -6.08
C GLU A 192 0.67 -7.32 -6.03
N GLU A 193 -0.24 -6.35 -5.90
CA GLU A 193 -1.66 -6.49 -6.16
C GLU A 193 -2.05 -5.59 -7.32
N VAL A 194 -1.64 -6.00 -8.52
CA VAL A 194 -1.82 -5.23 -9.75
C VAL A 194 -3.14 -5.58 -10.43
N TYR A 195 -3.89 -4.56 -10.83
CA TYR A 195 -5.07 -4.72 -11.68
C TYR A 195 -4.77 -4.28 -13.11
N VAL A 196 -5.23 -5.08 -14.07
CA VAL A 196 -5.17 -4.74 -15.49
C VAL A 196 -6.44 -3.96 -15.82
N PHE A 197 -6.31 -2.67 -16.09
CA PHE A 197 -7.40 -1.87 -16.64
C PHE A 197 -7.47 -2.14 -18.14
N THR A 198 -8.36 -3.02 -18.57
CA THR A 198 -8.75 -3.09 -19.98
C THR A 198 -9.71 -1.94 -20.26
N GLU A 199 -9.26 -0.93 -21.02
CA GLU A 199 -10.18 0.00 -21.69
C GLU A 199 -11.17 -0.83 -22.52
N ALA A 200 -12.46 -0.55 -22.32
CA ALA A 200 -13.56 -1.13 -23.08
C ALA A 200 -13.87 -0.28 -24.31
#